data_AF-A0A3M7NH86-F1
#
_entry.id   AF-A0A3M7NH86-F1
#
_cell.length_a   1.000
_cell.length_b   1.000
_cell.length_c   1.000
_cell.angle_alpha   90.00
_cell.angle_beta   90.00
_cell.angle_gamma   90.00
#
_symmetry.space_group_name_H-M   'P 1'
#
loop_
_entity.id
_entity.type
_entity.pdbx_description
1 polymer ?
#
loop_
_entity_poly.entity_id
_entity_poly.type
_entity_poly.pdbx_seq_one_letter_code
_entity_poly.pdbx_strand_id
1 'polypeptide(L)'
;MPHSSNLPRSTFYGGAPSQNRNVSQTQQAHKRNFGTAFGGAQSQSRPQAPPAVPSFSAGLDNEGPESEDDGDGDEEAKLATPGGLSSAGIQFEYKGNVSTLSTPADIAAWIAERRKRYPTQAKREAAQKEAEARKEEIAQERKARQEAQREKRERERKERTTILAGTNQARLRAEKLRRKLEKAERALAAMDESSKAGTATKSTTAKRKGLWDVLVEKELEEENKKVLQAIIALGDAGMFEEEDKK
;
A
#
# COMPACT_ATOMS: atom_id res chain seq x y z
N MET A 1 -71.84 -1.42 -40.40
CA MET A 1 -72.81 -1.15 -39.31
C MET A 1 -73.01 -2.47 -38.57
N PRO A 2 -72.94 -2.58 -37.21
CA PRO A 2 -72.94 -1.56 -36.15
C PRO A 2 -71.67 -1.57 -35.24
N HIS A 3 -71.16 -0.41 -34.79
CA HIS A 3 -71.15 0.14 -33.38
C HIS A 3 -70.03 -0.41 -32.48
N SER A 4 -69.48 0.28 -31.48
CA SER A 4 -69.28 1.69 -31.11
C SER A 4 -68.37 1.66 -29.87
N SER A 5 -67.47 2.65 -29.76
CA SER A 5 -66.97 3.31 -28.52
C SER A 5 -66.59 2.52 -27.26
N ASN A 6 -65.34 2.70 -26.78
CA ASN A 6 -65.12 3.09 -25.38
C ASN A 6 -63.72 3.71 -25.13
N LEU A 7 -63.71 4.98 -24.69
CA LEU A 7 -62.63 5.62 -23.91
C LEU A 7 -63.15 5.69 -22.46
N PRO A 8 -62.29 5.60 -21.43
CA PRO A 8 -61.91 6.82 -20.68
C PRO A 8 -60.48 6.74 -20.04
N ARG A 9 -59.68 7.82 -20.02
CA ARG A 9 -59.59 8.88 -18.98
C ARG A 9 -58.38 8.72 -18.03
N SER A 10 -57.44 9.66 -18.17
CA SER A 10 -56.79 10.48 -17.12
C SER A 10 -56.77 9.94 -15.68
N THR A 11 -55.55 9.81 -15.13
CA THR A 11 -55.25 10.31 -13.78
C THR A 11 -53.84 10.91 -13.72
N PHE A 12 -53.82 12.17 -13.30
CA PHE A 12 -52.65 12.96 -12.90
C PHE A 12 -52.58 12.91 -11.37
N TYR A 13 -51.45 12.50 -10.80
CA TYR A 13 -50.97 12.82 -9.45
C TYR A 13 -49.44 12.66 -9.55
N GLY A 14 -48.58 13.65 -9.31
CA GLY A 14 -48.62 14.63 -8.23
C GLY A 14 -47.84 14.05 -7.03
N GLY A 15 -46.55 14.34 -6.93
CA GLY A 15 -45.70 13.87 -5.83
C GLY A 15 -44.26 14.36 -5.92
N ALA A 16 -44.02 15.57 -5.39
CA ALA A 16 -42.69 16.13 -5.21
C ALA A 16 -41.88 15.35 -4.16
N PRO A 17 -40.57 15.14 -4.32
CA PRO A 17 -39.73 14.68 -3.23
C PRO A 17 -39.27 15.84 -2.35
N SER A 18 -39.75 15.77 -1.10
CA SER A 18 -39.34 16.55 0.06
C SER A 18 -37.84 16.42 0.34
N GLN A 19 -37.24 17.53 0.78
CA GLN A 19 -35.86 17.58 1.28
C GLN A 19 -35.73 16.76 2.57
N ASN A 20 -34.75 15.86 2.61
CA ASN A 20 -34.12 15.47 3.87
C ASN A 20 -32.67 15.05 3.62
N ARG A 21 -31.75 16.02 3.78
CA ARG A 21 -30.31 15.74 3.83
C ARG A 21 -29.88 15.80 5.29
N ASN A 22 -29.71 14.63 5.89
CA ASN A 22 -28.74 14.45 6.96
C ASN A 22 -28.16 13.02 6.94
N VAL A 23 -26.87 12.97 6.56
CA VAL A 23 -25.77 12.34 7.30
C VAL A 23 -25.80 10.82 7.56
N SER A 24 -24.76 10.18 7.00
CA SER A 24 -24.10 8.93 7.41
C SER A 24 -24.71 7.58 7.01
N GLN A 25 -24.20 7.03 5.90
CA GLN A 25 -23.83 5.61 5.89
C GLN A 25 -22.63 5.36 4.97
N THR A 26 -21.49 5.14 5.62
CA THR A 26 -20.25 4.63 5.04
C THR A 26 -20.46 3.19 4.54
N GLN A 27 -19.98 2.95 3.32
CA GLN A 27 -19.48 1.66 2.82
C GLN A 27 -20.36 0.42 3.03
N GLN A 28 -21.33 0.23 2.14
CA GLN A 28 -21.79 -1.12 1.80
C GLN A 28 -21.23 -1.50 0.42
N ALA A 29 -20.20 -2.34 0.46
CA ALA A 29 -19.65 -3.02 -0.71
C ALA A 29 -20.79 -3.68 -1.49
N HIS A 30 -20.90 -3.37 -2.77
CA HIS A 30 -21.84 -4.00 -3.69
C HIS A 30 -21.53 -5.48 -3.85
N LYS A 31 -22.09 -6.33 -2.98
CA LYS A 31 -22.18 -7.76 -3.24
C LYS A 31 -23.22 -7.95 -4.34
N ARG A 32 -22.74 -8.12 -5.58
CA ARG A 32 -23.58 -8.59 -6.68
C ARG A 32 -24.04 -10.01 -6.34
N ASN A 33 -25.33 -10.29 -6.46
CA ASN A 33 -25.88 -11.62 -6.26
C ASN A 33 -25.37 -12.53 -7.39
N PHE A 34 -24.50 -13.49 -7.08
CA PHE A 34 -23.88 -14.41 -8.05
C PHE A 34 -24.86 -15.47 -8.60
N GLY A 35 -26.11 -15.50 -8.14
CA GLY A 35 -27.10 -16.51 -8.52
C GLY A 35 -27.71 -16.35 -9.92
N THR A 36 -27.39 -15.27 -10.65
CA THR A 36 -27.93 -15.03 -12.01
C THR A 36 -26.85 -15.02 -13.10
N ALA A 37 -25.58 -15.26 -12.75
CA ALA A 37 -24.48 -15.29 -13.73
C ALA A 37 -24.45 -16.59 -14.55
N PHE A 38 -25.02 -17.67 -14.01
CA PHE A 38 -25.21 -18.93 -14.74
C PHE A 38 -26.73 -19.13 -14.87
N GLY A 39 -27.24 -18.93 -16.09
CA GLY A 39 -28.65 -19.12 -16.41
C GLY A 39 -29.16 -20.47 -15.90
N GLY A 40 -30.37 -20.46 -15.36
CA GLY A 40 -31.02 -21.64 -14.81
C GLY A 40 -30.98 -22.82 -15.78
N ALA A 41 -30.81 -24.02 -15.22
CA ALA A 41 -30.70 -25.27 -15.94
C ALA A 41 -31.89 -25.50 -16.88
N GLN A 42 -31.72 -25.12 -18.15
CA GLN A 42 -32.47 -25.73 -19.24
C GLN A 42 -31.77 -27.06 -19.57
N SER A 43 -32.46 -28.15 -19.28
CA SER A 43 -32.08 -29.50 -19.70
C SER A 43 -32.13 -29.60 -21.22
N GLN A 44 -31.06 -29.18 -21.89
CA GLN A 44 -30.81 -29.49 -23.29
C GLN A 44 -30.20 -30.90 -23.34
N SER A 45 -30.80 -31.78 -24.15
CA SER A 45 -30.31 -33.13 -24.42
C SER A 45 -28.86 -33.08 -24.89
N ARG A 46 -27.98 -33.69 -24.12
CA ARG A 46 -26.54 -33.73 -24.39
C ARG A 46 -26.30 -34.48 -25.72
N PRO A 47 -25.49 -33.97 -26.66
CA PRO A 47 -25.13 -34.74 -27.85
C PRO A 47 -24.34 -35.99 -27.43
N GLN A 48 -24.60 -37.10 -28.12
CA GLN A 48 -23.94 -38.38 -27.87
C GLN A 48 -22.43 -38.24 -28.10
N ALA A 49 -21.63 -38.70 -27.14
CA ALA A 49 -20.17 -38.62 -27.21
C ALA A 49 -19.61 -39.46 -28.37
N PRO A 50 -18.55 -39.01 -29.06
CA PRO A 50 -17.88 -39.81 -30.08
C PRO A 50 -17.29 -41.10 -29.46
N PRO A 51 -17.12 -42.18 -30.26
CA PRO A 51 -16.54 -43.43 -29.79
C PRO A 51 -15.09 -43.23 -29.32
N ALA A 52 -14.70 -44.01 -28.31
CA ALA A 52 -13.37 -43.94 -27.72
C ALA A 52 -12.27 -44.25 -28.75
N VAL A 53 -11.25 -43.39 -28.83
CA VAL A 53 -10.03 -43.66 -29.58
C VAL A 53 -9.24 -44.79 -28.89
N PRO A 54 -8.55 -45.67 -29.63
CA PRO A 54 -7.73 -46.72 -29.05
C PRO A 54 -6.63 -46.11 -28.16
N SER A 55 -6.54 -46.61 -26.93
CA SER A 55 -5.54 -46.19 -25.94
C SER A 55 -4.14 -46.56 -26.42
N PHE A 56 -3.29 -45.54 -26.65
CA PHE A 56 -1.87 -45.72 -26.97
C PHE A 56 -1.02 -46.08 -25.73
N SER A 57 -1.62 -46.21 -24.55
CA SER A 57 -0.91 -46.42 -23.28
C SER A 57 -0.73 -47.89 -22.89
N ALA A 58 -1.10 -48.84 -23.75
CA ALA A 58 -1.00 -50.28 -23.46
C ALA A 58 0.34 -50.86 -23.96
N GLY A 59 1.47 -50.41 -23.40
CA GLY A 59 2.75 -51.10 -23.64
C GLY A 59 4.03 -50.32 -23.45
N LEU A 60 4.18 -49.50 -22.40
CA LEU A 60 5.49 -48.98 -21.99
C LEU A 60 5.64 -49.02 -20.47
N ASP A 61 5.76 -50.24 -19.94
CA ASP A 61 6.48 -50.47 -18.70
C ASP A 61 7.96 -50.22 -19.00
N ASN A 62 8.52 -49.09 -18.55
CA ASN A 62 9.98 -48.95 -18.40
C ASN A 62 10.29 -47.87 -17.35
N GLU A 63 10.35 -48.33 -16.12
CA GLU A 63 11.09 -47.73 -15.01
C GLU A 63 12.48 -47.31 -15.51
N GLY A 64 12.78 -46.00 -15.50
CA GLY A 64 14.12 -45.47 -15.81
C GLY A 64 14.63 -44.71 -14.59
N PRO A 65 15.77 -45.09 -13.99
CA PRO A 65 16.26 -44.50 -12.75
C PRO A 65 16.69 -43.04 -12.93
N GLU A 66 16.48 -42.24 -11.90
CA GLU A 66 17.13 -40.95 -11.68
C GLU A 66 18.65 -41.15 -11.77
N SER A 67 19.27 -40.70 -12.88
CA SER A 67 20.72 -40.63 -13.02
C SER A 67 21.17 -39.17 -12.90
N GLU A 68 21.44 -38.75 -11.67
CA GLU A 68 22.44 -37.73 -11.37
C GLU A 68 23.80 -38.32 -11.75
N ASP A 69 24.29 -38.03 -12.96
CA ASP A 69 25.63 -38.40 -13.41
C ASP A 69 26.43 -37.12 -13.70
N ASP A 70 27.25 -36.74 -12.72
CA ASP A 70 28.33 -35.75 -12.82
C ASP A 70 29.47 -36.28 -13.70
N GLY A 71 29.27 -36.29 -15.02
CA GLY A 71 30.26 -36.74 -16.01
C GLY A 71 30.80 -35.60 -16.87
N ASP A 72 31.82 -34.88 -16.38
CA ASP A 72 32.63 -33.90 -17.14
C ASP A 72 33.58 -34.61 -18.14
N GLY A 73 33.00 -35.30 -19.12
CA GLY A 73 33.71 -36.00 -20.19
C GLY A 73 33.59 -35.26 -21.53
N ASP A 74 34.65 -34.55 -21.93
CA ASP A 74 34.83 -33.95 -23.26
C ASP A 74 34.84 -35.02 -24.36
N GLU A 75 33.63 -35.39 -24.81
CA GLU A 75 33.43 -36.23 -26.01
C GLU A 75 33.40 -35.40 -27.31
N GLU A 76 33.61 -34.08 -27.26
CA GLU A 76 33.54 -33.20 -28.44
C GLU A 76 34.74 -33.40 -29.38
N ALA A 77 35.92 -33.72 -28.83
CA ALA A 77 37.16 -33.84 -29.60
C ALA A 77 37.17 -34.99 -30.64
N LYS A 78 36.34 -36.04 -30.46
CA LYS A 78 36.32 -37.20 -31.37
C LYS A 78 35.62 -36.90 -32.70
N LEU A 79 34.69 -35.94 -32.73
CA LEU A 79 33.93 -35.55 -33.92
C LEU A 79 34.65 -34.50 -34.79
N ALA A 80 35.62 -33.79 -34.23
CA ALA A 80 36.38 -32.76 -34.95
C ALA A 80 37.43 -33.33 -35.94
N THR A 81 37.59 -34.66 -36.03
CA THR A 81 38.53 -35.29 -36.97
C THR A 81 38.06 -35.04 -38.41
N PRO A 82 38.78 -34.24 -39.22
CA PRO A 82 38.31 -33.73 -40.50
C PRO A 82 38.40 -34.76 -41.65
N GLY A 83 38.30 -36.06 -41.33
CA GLY A 83 38.46 -37.18 -42.29
C GLY A 83 37.36 -38.23 -42.25
N GLY A 84 36.34 -38.09 -41.39
CA GLY A 84 35.26 -39.07 -41.24
C GLY A 84 34.11 -38.97 -42.26
N LEU A 85 34.03 -37.88 -43.03
CA LEU A 85 33.01 -37.69 -44.06
C LEU A 85 33.64 -37.80 -45.44
N SER A 86 33.26 -38.85 -46.14
CA SER A 86 33.56 -39.07 -47.55
C SER A 86 33.22 -37.81 -48.36
N SER A 87 34.07 -37.52 -49.34
CA SER A 87 34.05 -36.39 -50.29
C SER A 87 32.75 -36.21 -51.12
N ALA A 88 31.63 -36.84 -50.74
CA ALA A 88 30.37 -36.92 -51.49
C ALA A 88 29.27 -35.97 -50.98
N GLY A 89 29.56 -35.05 -50.05
CA GLY A 89 28.56 -34.14 -49.48
C GLY A 89 27.70 -34.81 -48.39
N ILE A 90 27.18 -34.00 -47.46
CA ILE A 90 26.44 -34.50 -46.30
C ILE A 90 24.97 -34.62 -46.69
N GLN A 91 24.42 -35.83 -46.71
CA GLN A 91 22.99 -36.08 -46.95
C GLN A 91 22.32 -36.46 -45.63
N PHE A 92 21.27 -35.74 -45.26
CA PHE A 92 20.43 -36.12 -44.11
C PHE A 92 18.96 -35.84 -44.40
N GLU A 93 18.09 -36.66 -43.83
CA GLU A 93 16.64 -36.50 -43.94
C GLU A 93 16.11 -35.73 -42.73
N TYR A 94 15.38 -34.64 -42.97
CA TYR A 94 14.73 -33.86 -41.92
C TYR A 94 13.30 -33.53 -42.32
N LYS A 95 12.33 -33.96 -41.49
CA LYS A 95 10.89 -33.81 -41.75
C LYS A 95 10.45 -34.40 -43.11
N GLY A 96 11.02 -35.54 -43.51
CA GLY A 96 10.70 -36.22 -44.77
C GLY A 96 11.35 -35.60 -46.02
N ASN A 97 12.17 -34.55 -45.86
CA ASN A 97 12.93 -33.96 -46.96
C ASN A 97 14.41 -34.31 -46.81
N VAL A 98 14.98 -34.97 -47.83
CA VAL A 98 16.41 -35.22 -47.94
C VAL A 98 17.11 -33.92 -48.33
N SER A 99 17.93 -33.37 -47.45
CA SER A 99 18.77 -32.19 -47.72
C SER A 99 20.21 -32.64 -47.95
N THR A 100 20.73 -32.33 -49.14
CA THR A 100 22.12 -32.59 -49.49
C THR A 100 22.92 -31.29 -49.37
N LEU A 101 23.79 -31.20 -48.37
CA LEU A 101 24.72 -30.09 -48.22
C LEU A 101 26.01 -30.40 -48.98
N SER A 102 26.03 -30.00 -50.25
CA SER A 102 27.16 -30.25 -51.16
C SER A 102 28.16 -29.08 -51.22
N THR A 103 27.74 -27.85 -50.96
CA THR A 103 28.64 -26.69 -51.01
C THR A 103 29.06 -26.22 -49.61
N PRO A 104 30.30 -25.74 -49.43
CA PRO A 104 30.75 -25.18 -48.14
C PRO A 104 29.89 -23.99 -47.69
N ALA A 105 29.36 -23.22 -48.64
CA ALA A 105 28.46 -22.10 -48.36
C ALA A 105 27.12 -22.59 -47.79
N ASP A 106 26.55 -23.67 -48.32
CA ASP A 106 25.30 -24.25 -47.82
C ASP A 106 25.48 -24.84 -46.41
N ILE A 107 26.63 -25.48 -46.15
CA ILE A 107 26.98 -26.00 -44.81
C ILE A 107 27.08 -24.84 -43.80
N ALA A 108 27.75 -23.74 -44.18
CA ALA A 108 27.87 -22.55 -43.34
C ALA A 108 26.50 -21.89 -43.07
N ALA A 109 25.64 -21.80 -44.09
CA ALA A 109 24.29 -21.27 -43.96
C ALA A 109 23.43 -22.13 -43.03
N TRP A 110 23.51 -23.46 -43.14
CA TRP A 110 22.79 -24.40 -42.28
C TRP A 110 23.26 -24.32 -40.82
N ILE A 111 24.57 -24.21 -40.58
CA ILE A 111 25.14 -24.00 -39.24
C ILE A 111 24.67 -22.67 -38.65
N ALA A 112 24.67 -21.59 -39.43
CA ALA A 112 24.19 -20.28 -38.98
C ALA A 112 22.68 -20.30 -38.66
N GLU A 113 21.87 -20.95 -39.51
CA GLU A 113 20.44 -21.15 -39.31
C GLU A 113 20.14 -21.96 -38.05
N ARG A 114 20.90 -23.05 -37.80
CA ARG A 114 20.81 -23.85 -36.58
C ARG A 114 21.26 -23.08 -35.34
N ARG A 115 22.39 -22.35 -35.38
CA ARG A 115 22.85 -21.50 -34.26
C ARG A 115 21.87 -20.39 -33.92
N LYS A 116 21.09 -19.91 -34.90
CA LYS A 116 20.03 -18.91 -34.71
C LYS A 116 18.75 -19.53 -34.14
N ARG A 117 18.38 -20.75 -34.56
CA ARG A 117 17.17 -21.46 -34.12
C ARG A 117 17.32 -22.17 -32.77
N TYR A 118 18.55 -22.48 -32.37
CA TYR A 118 18.87 -23.05 -31.07
C TYR A 118 19.84 -22.10 -30.36
N PRO A 119 19.32 -21.10 -29.62
CA PRO A 119 20.13 -20.34 -28.69
C PRO A 119 20.86 -21.32 -27.78
N THR A 120 22.17 -21.17 -27.65
CA THR A 120 22.99 -21.98 -26.75
C THR A 120 22.39 -21.91 -25.34
N GLN A 121 22.44 -23.00 -24.59
CA GLN A 121 21.91 -23.04 -23.21
C GLN A 121 22.41 -21.85 -22.39
N ALA A 122 23.68 -21.48 -22.55
CA ALA A 122 24.30 -20.30 -21.95
C ALA A 122 23.55 -18.97 -22.22
N LYS A 123 23.01 -18.76 -23.43
CA LYS A 123 22.23 -17.54 -23.75
C LYS A 123 20.83 -17.58 -23.15
N ARG A 124 20.23 -18.77 -23.01
CA ARG A 124 18.92 -18.92 -22.36
C ARG A 124 19.02 -18.70 -20.86
N GLU A 125 20.04 -19.26 -20.23
CA GLU A 125 20.31 -19.08 -18.81
C GLU A 125 20.65 -17.62 -18.48
N ALA A 126 21.48 -16.96 -19.29
CA ALA A 126 21.78 -15.55 -19.10
C ALA A 126 20.52 -14.67 -19.22
N ALA A 127 19.65 -14.92 -20.22
CA ALA A 127 18.39 -14.19 -20.37
C ALA A 127 17.41 -14.48 -19.22
N GLN A 128 17.39 -15.72 -18.72
CA GLN A 128 16.55 -16.10 -17.58
C GLN A 128 17.05 -15.45 -16.29
N LYS A 129 18.36 -15.41 -16.07
CA LYS A 129 19.00 -14.77 -14.91
C LYS A 129 18.83 -13.26 -14.91
N GLU A 130 18.88 -12.61 -16.08
CA GLU A 130 18.57 -11.18 -16.20
C GLU A 130 17.08 -10.88 -15.97
N ALA A 131 16.20 -11.74 -16.49
CA ALA A 131 14.76 -11.61 -16.27
C ALA A 131 14.37 -11.82 -14.80
N GLU A 132 15.05 -12.72 -14.10
CA GLU A 132 14.84 -12.98 -12.67
C GLU A 132 15.40 -11.84 -11.82
N ALA A 133 16.61 -11.35 -12.09
CA ALA A 133 17.16 -10.18 -11.42
C ALA A 133 16.24 -8.95 -11.56
N ARG A 134 15.70 -8.72 -12.77
CA ARG A 134 14.74 -7.64 -13.02
C ARG A 134 13.42 -7.84 -12.27
N LYS A 135 12.98 -9.09 -12.11
CA LYS A 135 11.76 -9.42 -11.35
C LYS A 135 11.96 -9.23 -9.85
N GLU A 136 13.14 -9.56 -9.33
CA GLU A 136 13.52 -9.32 -7.94
C GLU A 136 13.63 -7.84 -7.62
N GLU A 137 14.23 -7.05 -8.51
CA GLU A 137 14.31 -5.59 -8.35
C GLU A 137 12.92 -4.96 -8.25
N ILE A 138 12.01 -5.30 -9.17
CA ILE A 138 10.62 -4.82 -9.14
C ILE A 138 9.90 -5.28 -7.86
N ALA A 139 10.18 -6.49 -7.37
CA ALA A 139 9.59 -7.00 -6.14
C ALA A 139 10.10 -6.24 -4.90
N GLN A 140 11.40 -5.93 -4.87
CA GLN A 140 12.02 -5.15 -3.79
C GLN A 140 11.50 -3.70 -3.80
N GLU A 141 11.41 -3.06 -4.96
CA GLU A 141 10.82 -1.72 -5.09
C GLU A 141 9.37 -1.70 -4.61
N ARG A 142 8.56 -2.69 -5.01
CA ARG A 142 7.17 -2.81 -4.58
C ARG A 142 7.05 -3.00 -3.07
N LYS A 143 7.96 -3.77 -2.47
CA LYS A 143 8.01 -4.00 -1.03
C LYS A 143 8.43 -2.72 -0.27
N ALA A 144 9.46 -2.03 -0.73
CA ALA A 144 9.92 -0.76 -0.16
C ALA A 144 8.80 0.30 -0.21
N ARG A 145 8.07 0.39 -1.33
CA ARG A 145 6.92 1.29 -1.46
C ARG A 145 5.79 0.95 -0.48
N GLN A 146 5.53 -0.33 -0.25
CA GLN A 146 4.50 -0.78 0.70
C GLN A 146 4.91 -0.47 2.15
N GLU A 147 6.19 -0.64 2.48
CA GLU A 147 6.75 -0.32 3.79
C GLU A 147 6.73 1.19 4.07
N ALA A 148 7.14 2.02 3.12
CA ALA A 148 7.06 3.47 3.23
C ALA A 148 5.60 3.97 3.43
N GLN A 149 4.63 3.33 2.76
CA GLN A 149 3.21 3.63 3.01
C GLN A 149 2.75 3.22 4.42
N ARG A 150 3.23 2.07 4.93
CA ARG A 150 2.91 1.63 6.29
C ARG A 150 3.51 2.57 7.33
N GLU A 151 4.76 2.95 7.17
CA GLU A 151 5.44 3.89 8.05
C GLU A 151 4.74 5.26 8.06
N LYS A 152 4.36 5.78 6.89
CA LYS A 152 3.59 7.03 6.79
C LYS A 152 2.27 6.95 7.56
N ARG A 153 1.51 5.86 7.40
CA ARG A 153 0.24 5.65 8.13
C ARG A 153 0.47 5.53 9.63
N GLU A 154 1.56 4.91 10.06
CA GLU A 154 1.89 4.79 11.48
C GLU A 154 2.27 6.16 12.07
N ARG A 155 3.07 6.95 11.36
CA ARG A 155 3.43 8.32 11.75
C ARG A 155 2.19 9.19 11.88
N GLU A 156 1.30 9.15 10.89
CA GLU A 156 0.03 9.88 10.92
C GLU A 156 -0.84 9.42 12.09
N ARG A 157 -0.89 8.12 12.40
CA ARG A 157 -1.63 7.60 13.56
C ARG A 157 -1.04 8.11 14.88
N LYS A 158 0.28 8.12 15.03
CA LYS A 158 0.99 8.64 16.22
C LYS A 158 0.78 10.13 16.38
N GLU A 159 0.87 10.89 15.30
CA GLU A 159 0.61 12.33 15.29
C GLU A 159 -0.84 12.62 15.67
N ARG A 160 -1.80 11.94 15.03
CA ARG A 160 -3.23 12.09 15.33
C ARG A 160 -3.56 11.74 16.78
N THR A 161 -2.95 10.70 17.34
CA THR A 161 -3.14 10.32 18.75
C THR A 161 -2.52 11.35 19.69
N THR A 162 -1.33 11.87 19.38
CA THR A 162 -0.68 12.93 20.17
C THR A 162 -1.50 14.22 20.18
N ILE A 163 -1.98 14.65 19.01
CA ILE A 163 -2.87 15.82 18.88
C ILE A 163 -4.14 15.61 19.70
N LEU A 164 -4.78 14.43 19.62
CA LEU A 164 -5.99 14.13 20.37
C LEU A 164 -5.76 14.11 21.90
N ALA A 165 -4.61 13.60 22.35
CA ALA A 165 -4.24 13.66 23.77
C ALA A 165 -4.03 15.12 24.24
N GLY A 166 -3.34 15.93 23.44
CA GLY A 166 -3.13 17.36 23.73
C GLY A 166 -4.44 18.15 23.79
N THR A 167 -5.35 17.94 22.85
CA THR A 167 -6.66 18.62 22.85
C THR A 167 -7.53 18.23 24.04
N ASN A 168 -7.52 16.95 24.44
CA ASN A 168 -8.22 16.50 25.64
C ASN A 168 -7.66 17.15 26.91
N GLN A 169 -6.34 17.26 27.05
CA GLN A 169 -5.73 17.97 28.19
C GLN A 169 -6.07 19.46 28.19
N ALA A 170 -6.03 20.12 27.03
CA ALA A 170 -6.42 21.53 26.90
C ALA A 170 -7.90 21.73 27.28
N ARG A 171 -8.79 20.83 26.86
CA ARG A 171 -10.21 20.85 27.22
C ARG A 171 -10.43 20.71 28.72
N LEU A 172 -9.73 19.77 29.38
CA LEU A 172 -9.80 19.62 30.84
C LEU A 172 -9.31 20.86 31.59
N ARG A 173 -8.22 21.49 31.11
CA ARG A 173 -7.72 22.76 31.69
C ARG A 173 -8.74 23.89 31.51
N ALA A 174 -9.35 24.01 30.33
CA ALA A 174 -10.39 25.00 30.05
C ALA A 174 -11.64 24.78 30.92
N GLU A 175 -12.09 23.54 31.10
CA GLU A 175 -13.21 23.21 31.98
C GLU A 175 -12.91 23.59 33.45
N LYS A 176 -11.68 23.33 33.92
CA LYS A 176 -11.25 23.72 35.26
C LYS A 176 -11.27 25.23 35.46
N LEU A 177 -10.84 25.99 34.45
CA LEU A 177 -10.92 27.45 34.47
C LEU A 177 -12.38 27.92 34.47
N ARG A 178 -13.25 27.33 33.64
CA ARG A 178 -14.68 27.62 33.63
C ARG A 178 -15.31 27.40 35.00
N ARG A 179 -15.02 26.27 35.66
CA ARG A 179 -15.54 25.97 37.01
C ARG A 179 -15.00 26.94 38.07
N LYS A 180 -13.76 27.43 37.93
CA LYS A 180 -13.22 28.47 38.80
C LYS A 180 -13.92 29.81 38.58
N LEU A 181 -14.18 30.19 37.33
CA LEU A 181 -14.92 31.40 36.99
C LEU A 181 -16.35 31.34 37.54
N GLU A 182 -17.08 30.26 37.28
CA GLU A 182 -18.44 30.07 37.80
C GLU A 182 -18.46 30.12 39.35
N LYS A 183 -17.47 29.52 40.01
CA LYS A 183 -17.35 29.58 41.48
C LYS A 183 -17.05 31.00 41.97
N ALA A 184 -16.23 31.76 41.25
CA ALA A 184 -15.94 33.16 41.57
C ALA A 184 -17.17 34.05 41.34
N GLU A 185 -17.90 33.85 40.23
CA GLU A 185 -19.17 34.53 39.95
C GLU A 185 -20.21 34.25 41.03
N ARG A 186 -20.34 32.98 41.47
CA ARG A 186 -21.25 32.62 42.56
C ARG A 186 -20.82 33.23 43.90
N ALA A 187 -19.53 33.33 44.17
CA ALA A 187 -19.02 33.98 45.37
C ALA A 187 -19.25 35.50 45.33
N LEU A 188 -19.06 36.15 44.19
CA LEU A 188 -19.38 37.57 44.01
C LEU A 188 -20.87 37.83 44.16
N ALA A 189 -21.73 36.98 43.57
CA ALA A 189 -23.18 37.08 43.77
C ALA A 189 -23.58 36.89 45.25
N ALA A 190 -22.94 35.96 45.97
CA ALA A 190 -23.19 35.77 47.40
C ALA A 190 -22.67 36.94 48.26
N MET A 191 -21.54 37.55 47.88
CA MET A 191 -21.04 38.75 48.56
C MET A 191 -21.92 39.97 48.26
N ASP A 192 -22.41 40.13 47.03
CA ASP A 192 -23.34 41.19 46.64
C ASP A 192 -24.66 41.08 47.41
N GLU A 193 -25.21 39.86 47.51
CA GLU A 193 -26.39 39.55 48.33
C GLU A 193 -26.13 39.80 49.83
N SER A 194 -24.96 39.43 50.34
CA SER A 194 -24.55 39.70 51.74
C SER A 194 -24.30 41.19 52.02
N SER A 195 -23.85 41.97 51.03
CA SER A 195 -23.72 43.43 51.14
C SER A 195 -25.05 44.15 51.05
N LYS A 196 -26.03 43.60 50.32
CA LYS A 196 -27.42 44.06 50.29
C LYS A 196 -28.18 43.73 51.57
N ALA A 197 -27.79 42.66 52.27
CA ALA A 197 -28.32 42.24 53.57
C ALA A 197 -27.61 42.85 54.80
N GLY A 198 -26.69 43.80 54.62
CA GLY A 198 -26.20 44.65 55.71
C GLY A 198 -25.40 43.96 56.84
N THR A 199 -24.46 43.06 56.54
CA THR A 199 -23.51 42.56 57.54
C THR A 199 -22.06 42.79 57.12
N ALA A 200 -21.46 43.84 57.68
CA ALA A 200 -20.04 44.13 57.54
C ALA A 200 -19.20 43.27 58.49
N THR A 201 -18.35 42.40 57.95
CA THR A 201 -17.12 41.98 58.65
C THR A 201 -15.97 41.91 57.65
N LYS A 202 -15.09 42.94 57.69
CA LYS A 202 -13.80 42.93 57.01
C LYS A 202 -12.80 42.16 57.89
N SER A 203 -12.20 41.10 57.38
CA SER A 203 -10.96 40.55 57.92
C SER A 203 -9.92 40.40 56.81
N THR A 204 -8.99 41.35 56.81
CA THR A 204 -7.75 41.34 56.04
C THR A 204 -6.80 40.31 56.66
N THR A 205 -6.91 39.05 56.27
CA THR A 205 -5.88 38.06 56.60
C THR A 205 -5.02 37.85 55.36
N ALA A 206 -3.77 38.31 55.42
CA ALA A 206 -2.74 38.01 54.44
C ALA A 206 -2.67 36.49 54.23
N LYS A 207 -3.15 36.02 53.07
CA LYS A 207 -3.14 34.60 52.71
C LYS A 207 -1.70 34.17 52.59
N ARG A 208 -1.22 33.39 53.56
CA ARG A 208 0.09 32.74 53.51
C ARG A 208 0.18 31.94 52.20
N LYS A 209 1.22 32.20 51.40
CA LYS A 209 1.48 31.49 50.14
C LYS A 209 1.53 29.98 50.43
N GLY A 210 0.82 29.18 49.64
CA GLY A 210 0.81 27.74 49.81
C GLY A 210 2.16 27.15 49.40
N LEU A 211 2.48 25.95 49.89
CA LEU A 211 3.71 25.24 49.50
C LEU A 211 3.83 25.08 47.98
N TRP A 212 2.70 24.91 47.28
CA TRP A 212 2.65 24.85 45.83
C TRP A 212 3.04 26.18 45.17
N ASP A 213 2.56 27.30 45.72
CA ASP A 213 2.95 28.63 45.24
C ASP A 213 4.44 28.87 45.48
N VAL A 214 4.97 28.44 46.63
CA VAL A 214 6.41 28.53 46.94
C VAL A 214 7.25 27.67 45.98
N LEU A 215 6.79 26.46 45.63
CA LEU A 215 7.50 25.59 44.68
C LEU A 215 7.48 26.14 43.25
N VAL A 216 6.34 26.68 42.82
CA VAL A 216 6.19 27.32 41.50
C VAL A 216 7.01 28.61 41.43
N GLU A 217 7.00 29.44 42.48
CA GLU A 217 7.84 30.63 42.57
C GLU A 217 9.33 30.27 42.53
N LYS A 218 9.73 29.18 43.20
CA LYS A 218 11.11 28.70 43.17
C LYS A 218 11.54 28.22 41.78
N GLU A 219 10.69 27.46 41.07
CA GLU A 219 10.98 27.02 39.70
C GLU A 219 11.09 28.22 38.75
N LEU A 220 10.18 29.19 38.88
CA LEU A 220 10.21 30.44 38.11
C LEU A 220 11.46 31.28 38.40
N GLU A 221 11.89 31.36 39.66
CA GLU A 221 13.13 32.05 40.05
C GLU A 221 14.37 31.37 39.45
N GLU A 222 14.40 30.04 39.39
CA GLU A 222 15.50 29.29 38.77
C GLU A 222 15.56 29.51 37.25
N GLU A 223 14.41 29.57 36.57
CA GLU A 223 14.33 29.94 35.15
C GLU A 223 14.77 31.38 34.92
N ASN A 224 14.27 32.33 35.72
CA ASN A 224 14.63 33.74 35.59
C ASN A 224 16.15 33.94 35.81
N LYS A 225 16.75 33.19 36.75
CA LYS A 225 18.20 33.18 36.95
C LYS A 225 18.96 32.66 35.73
N LYS A 226 18.47 31.60 35.08
CA LYS A 226 19.07 31.08 33.82
C LYS A 226 18.94 32.08 32.69
N VAL A 227 17.80 32.76 32.56
CA VAL A 227 17.58 33.81 31.56
C VAL A 227 18.54 34.98 31.79
N LEU A 228 18.66 35.46 33.03
CA LEU A 228 19.63 36.50 33.41
C LEU A 228 21.07 36.09 33.09
N GLN A 229 21.45 34.86 33.40
CA GLN A 229 22.78 34.34 33.09
C GLN A 229 23.02 34.27 31.57
N ALA A 230 22.00 33.88 30.79
CA ALA A 230 22.09 33.88 29.34
C ALA A 230 22.20 35.29 28.76
N ILE A 231 21.45 36.27 29.29
CA ILE A 231 21.56 37.69 28.90
C ILE A 231 22.97 38.21 29.18
N ILE A 232 23.54 37.94 30.36
CA ILE A 232 24.91 38.35 30.71
C ILE A 232 25.91 37.71 29.75
N ALA A 233 25.83 36.40 29.53
CA ALA A 233 26.71 35.71 28.60
C ALA A 233 26.60 36.25 27.16
N LEU A 234 25.41 36.69 26.76
CA LEU A 234 25.17 37.29 25.45
C LEU A 234 25.73 38.72 25.36
N GLY A 235 25.70 39.48 26.45
CA GLY A 235 26.38 40.78 26.57
C GLY A 235 27.90 40.66 26.53
N ASP A 236 28.46 39.70 27.25
CA ASP A 236 29.91 39.41 27.24
C ASP A 236 30.38 38.93 25.85
N ALA A 237 29.51 38.28 25.08
CA ALA A 237 29.77 37.90 23.70
C ALA A 237 29.67 39.07 22.69
N GLY A 238 29.47 40.31 23.18
CA GLY A 238 29.38 41.51 22.35
C GLY A 238 28.09 41.61 21.54
N MET A 239 27.05 40.81 21.86
CA MET A 239 25.81 40.80 21.07
C MET A 239 24.89 42.00 21.34
N PHE A 240 25.15 42.76 22.41
CA PHE A 240 24.41 43.99 22.76
C PHE A 240 25.20 45.28 22.49
N GLU A 241 26.35 45.20 21.83
CA GLU A 241 27.10 46.38 21.39
C GLU A 241 26.41 46.95 20.14
N GLU A 242 25.31 47.66 20.37
CA GLU A 242 24.54 48.38 19.36
C GLU A 242 25.47 49.45 18.75
N GLU A 243 25.62 49.42 17.42
CA GLU A 243 26.35 50.42 16.65
C GLU A 243 25.76 51.81 16.93
N ASP A 244 26.30 52.52 17.91
CA ASP A 244 26.18 53.97 18.04
C ASP A 244 26.94 54.63 16.87
N LYS A 245 26.33 54.55 15.68
CA LYS A 245 26.64 55.37 14.52
C LYS A 245 25.56 56.43 14.37
N LYS A 246 25.77 57.57 15.03
CA LYS A 246 25.65 58.87 14.35
C LYS A 246 26.36 60.01 15.06
#